data_AF-A0AAI9YPL9-F1
#
_entry.id   AF-A0AAI9YPL9-F1
#
_cell.length_a   1.000
_cell.length_b   1.000
_cell.length_c   1.000
_cell.angle_alpha   90.00
_cell.angle_beta   90.00
_cell.angle_gamma   90.00
#
_symmetry.space_group_name_H-M   'P 1'
#
loop_
_entity.id
_entity.type
_entity.pdbx_description
1 polymer ?
#
loop_
_entity_poly.entity_id
_entity_poly.type
_entity_poly.pdbx_seq_one_letter_code
_entity_poly.pdbx_strand_id
1 'polypeptide(L)'
;MAKPTAMAVDALPRFLLPRLSWTGPATASQALRPVSALPPSSRRRMHTRTSAFHDSNLPSRCRSNGFKTERASMLASSGLTRSFHATPSRQRDHHFDTLKFVQRMKSEGFTEVQAEATMKVLNDQSSIQNLTRTMVLREDAAKATYTQKVDFAKLRSELLSADSTESSTTRASHEKLGNDIAKLSSRLRDEIGRTQASVRLDLNLEKGRIREEAVGQELKIKETETKIEQEVAALREKLEQVKFQTLQWLMGVCTGFAALLLGAWRLLM
;
A
#
# COMPACT_ATOMS: atom_id res chain seq x y z
N MET A 1 16.57 -45.57 52.79
CA MET A 1 16.18 -44.29 52.15
C MET A 1 17.42 -43.42 52.06
N ALA A 2 17.90 -43.12 50.85
CA ALA A 2 19.11 -42.34 50.63
C ALA A 2 18.81 -41.10 49.76
N LYS A 3 19.43 -39.97 50.07
CA LYS A 3 19.61 -38.83 49.15
C LYS A 3 21.07 -38.83 48.72
N PRO A 4 21.36 -38.53 47.44
CA PRO A 4 22.17 -37.33 47.22
C PRO A 4 21.86 -36.53 45.92
N THR A 5 22.40 -35.31 45.89
CA THR A 5 22.93 -34.53 44.74
C THR A 5 22.07 -34.19 43.51
N ALA A 6 21.66 -32.92 43.48
CA ALA A 6 21.84 -31.90 42.42
C ALA A 6 22.18 -32.29 40.97
N MET A 7 21.48 -31.65 40.01
CA MET A 7 22.05 -30.99 38.83
C MET A 7 21.21 -29.74 38.49
N ALA A 8 21.84 -28.69 37.97
CA ALA A 8 21.19 -27.49 37.45
C ALA A 8 21.38 -27.40 35.93
N VAL A 9 20.36 -26.97 35.18
CA VAL A 9 20.50 -26.50 33.79
C VAL A 9 19.54 -25.33 33.53
N ASP A 10 20.16 -24.20 33.21
CA ASP A 10 19.74 -22.96 32.56
C ASP A 10 18.26 -22.56 32.33
N ALA A 11 18.03 -21.27 32.56
CA ALA A 11 16.84 -20.54 32.16
C ALA A 11 16.86 -20.18 30.66
N LEU A 12 15.79 -20.55 29.93
CA LEU A 12 15.49 -20.04 28.59
C LEU A 12 14.36 -19.00 28.66
N PRO A 13 14.50 -17.79 28.09
CA PRO A 13 13.54 -16.71 28.35
C PRO A 13 12.32 -16.71 27.40
N ARG A 14 11.21 -16.17 27.90
CA ARG A 14 9.88 -16.20 27.25
C ARG A 14 9.72 -15.12 26.16
N PHE A 15 10.34 -15.29 24.99
CA PHE A 15 10.26 -14.31 23.89
C PHE A 15 9.39 -14.73 22.68
N LEU A 16 8.88 -15.96 22.61
CA LEU A 16 8.25 -16.53 21.39
C LEU A 16 6.76 -16.85 21.54
N LEU A 17 5.95 -15.87 21.96
CA LEU A 17 4.49 -15.93 21.82
C LEU A 17 3.90 -14.55 21.46
N PRO A 18 3.41 -14.32 20.22
CA PRO A 18 2.72 -13.10 19.86
C PRO A 18 1.30 -13.09 20.45
N ARG A 19 1.09 -12.34 21.54
CA ARG A 19 -0.27 -12.11 22.06
C ARG A 19 -1.00 -11.02 21.29
N LEU A 20 -1.73 -11.45 20.27
CA LEU A 20 -2.81 -10.68 19.65
C LEU A 20 -3.93 -10.45 20.67
N SER A 21 -3.99 -9.25 21.25
CA SER A 21 -5.15 -8.78 22.01
C SER A 21 -5.71 -7.53 21.32
N TRP A 22 -6.68 -7.74 20.42
CA TRP A 22 -7.47 -6.65 19.87
C TRP A 22 -8.34 -6.07 20.99
N THR A 23 -8.07 -4.82 21.37
CA THR A 23 -8.96 -4.01 22.20
C THR A 23 -9.44 -2.84 21.36
N GLY A 24 -10.64 -2.98 20.80
CA GLY A 24 -11.30 -1.90 20.07
C GLY A 24 -11.83 -0.84 21.04
N PRO A 25 -11.65 0.47 20.79
CA PRO A 25 -12.28 1.49 21.60
C PRO A 25 -13.80 1.54 21.33
N ALA A 26 -14.59 1.56 22.40
CA ALA A 26 -16.03 1.70 22.33
C ALA A 26 -16.44 3.09 21.80
N THR A 27 -17.50 3.13 20.99
CA THR A 27 -18.10 4.37 20.48
C THR A 27 -18.74 5.19 21.59
N ALA A 28 -18.18 6.37 21.87
CA ALA A 28 -18.82 7.39 22.70
C ALA A 28 -19.32 8.54 21.82
N SER A 29 -20.64 8.65 21.66
CA SER A 29 -21.30 9.75 20.95
C SER A 29 -21.07 11.08 21.67
N GLN A 30 -20.56 12.10 20.97
CA GLN A 30 -20.57 13.48 21.45
C GLN A 30 -21.07 14.45 20.37
N ALA A 31 -21.66 15.54 20.84
CA ALA A 31 -22.66 16.30 20.11
C ALA A 31 -22.11 17.40 19.21
N LEU A 32 -22.93 17.77 18.22
CA LEU A 32 -22.74 18.91 17.33
C LEU A 32 -22.67 20.23 18.12
N ARG A 33 -21.66 21.06 17.82
CA ARG A 33 -21.71 22.51 18.05
C ARG A 33 -21.13 23.24 16.83
N PRO A 34 -21.87 24.17 16.19
CA PRO A 34 -21.33 25.01 15.14
C PRO A 34 -20.60 26.22 15.73
N VAL A 35 -19.54 26.68 15.07
CA VAL A 35 -18.93 28.00 15.32
C VAL A 35 -18.78 28.74 13.99
N SER A 36 -19.17 30.01 14.01
CA SER A 36 -19.37 30.87 12.85
C SER A 36 -18.13 31.69 12.46
N ALA A 37 -17.89 31.77 11.14
CA ALA A 37 -17.44 32.92 10.34
C ALA A 37 -16.45 33.97 10.89
N LEU A 38 -15.40 34.28 10.09
CA LEU A 38 -14.95 35.61 9.59
C LEU A 38 -13.55 35.48 8.87
N PRO A 39 -12.98 36.47 8.15
CA PRO A 39 -13.01 36.50 6.67
C PRO A 39 -11.60 36.49 6.00
N PRO A 40 -11.51 36.42 4.65
CA PRO A 40 -10.23 36.47 3.93
C PRO A 40 -9.72 37.91 3.69
N SER A 41 -8.52 38.23 4.17
CA SER A 41 -7.87 39.53 3.91
C SER A 41 -7.04 39.53 2.62
N SER A 42 -7.48 40.27 1.61
CA SER A 42 -6.69 40.55 0.40
C SER A 42 -5.49 41.48 0.65
N ARG A 43 -4.32 41.17 0.07
CA ARG A 43 -3.19 42.05 -0.32
C ARG A 43 -2.04 41.17 -0.83
N ARG A 44 -1.19 41.56 -1.77
CA ARG A 44 -1.27 42.59 -2.83
C ARG A 44 -0.24 42.21 -3.89
N ARG A 45 -0.60 42.18 -5.18
CA ARG A 45 0.40 42.09 -6.27
C ARG A 45 1.21 43.39 -6.25
N MET A 46 2.54 43.31 -6.35
CA MET A 46 3.33 44.44 -6.83
C MET A 46 4.49 43.96 -7.70
N HIS A 47 4.57 44.51 -8.91
CA HIS A 47 5.72 44.36 -9.80
C HIS A 47 6.79 45.40 -9.44
N THR A 48 8.06 45.04 -9.61
CA THR A 48 9.12 46.00 -9.90
C THR A 48 9.82 45.59 -11.19
N ARG A 49 9.91 46.55 -12.13
CA ARG A 49 10.67 46.46 -13.38
C ARG A 49 11.92 47.34 -13.23
N THR A 50 13.06 46.84 -13.68
CA THR A 50 14.23 47.61 -14.15
C THR A 50 14.93 46.72 -15.19
N SER A 51 14.73 46.94 -16.51
CA SER A 51 15.61 47.74 -17.39
C SER A 51 17.07 47.23 -17.36
N ALA A 52 17.50 46.47 -18.38
CA ALA A 52 18.21 46.94 -19.59
C ALA A 52 19.66 47.40 -19.28
N PHE A 53 20.71 47.12 -20.07
CA PHE A 53 20.84 46.68 -21.48
C PHE A 53 21.87 45.51 -21.56
N HIS A 54 22.65 45.17 -22.62
CA HIS A 54 22.83 45.57 -24.03
C HIS A 54 23.49 44.38 -24.78
N ASP A 55 23.20 44.16 -26.08
CA ASP A 55 24.03 43.54 -27.16
C ASP A 55 24.79 42.19 -26.98
N SER A 56 25.01 41.34 -28.00
CA SER A 56 24.80 41.45 -29.46
C SER A 56 24.82 40.08 -30.20
N ASN A 57 24.36 40.11 -31.46
CA ASN A 57 24.81 39.30 -32.62
C ASN A 57 24.51 37.79 -32.80
N LEU A 58 23.63 37.55 -33.80
CA LEU A 58 23.63 36.54 -34.88
C LEU A 58 23.65 35.00 -34.58
N PRO A 59 22.66 34.27 -35.11
CA PRO A 59 22.76 32.84 -35.42
C PRO A 59 23.05 32.59 -36.91
N SER A 60 24.02 31.73 -37.25
CA SER A 60 24.30 31.32 -38.64
C SER A 60 24.31 29.79 -38.83
N ARG A 61 23.13 29.28 -39.18
CA ARG A 61 22.85 28.31 -40.26
C ARG A 61 23.69 27.02 -40.37
N CYS A 62 23.06 25.93 -39.94
CA CYS A 62 22.96 24.61 -40.61
C CYS A 62 24.12 24.07 -41.47
N ARG A 63 24.60 22.86 -41.13
CA ARG A 63 24.62 21.76 -42.11
C ARG A 63 24.54 20.39 -41.48
N SER A 64 23.54 19.61 -41.91
CA SER A 64 23.47 18.17 -41.68
C SER A 64 24.49 17.45 -42.56
N ASN A 65 25.21 16.48 -42.01
CA ASN A 65 25.79 15.37 -42.78
C ASN A 65 25.54 14.07 -42.02
N GLY A 66 25.14 13.03 -42.73
CA GLY A 66 24.57 11.82 -42.14
C GLY A 66 25.60 10.94 -41.43
N PHE A 67 25.23 10.44 -40.25
CA PHE A 67 25.94 9.33 -39.62
C PHE A 67 25.32 8.01 -40.09
N LYS A 68 26.14 7.19 -40.75
CA LYS A 68 25.81 5.79 -41.04
C LYS A 68 25.79 5.00 -39.73
N THR A 69 24.82 4.11 -39.61
CA THR A 69 24.80 3.10 -38.56
C THR A 69 25.92 2.09 -38.80
N GLU A 70 26.89 2.00 -37.89
CA GLU A 70 27.62 0.76 -37.65
C GLU A 70 27.54 0.37 -36.19
N ARG A 71 27.18 -0.89 -35.96
CA ARG A 71 27.34 -1.56 -34.67
C ARG A 71 28.80 -1.99 -34.56
N ALA A 72 29.59 -1.29 -33.76
CA ALA A 72 30.87 -1.79 -33.27
C ALA A 72 30.78 -1.97 -31.75
N SER A 73 30.93 -3.21 -31.30
CA SER A 73 30.87 -3.63 -29.90
C SER A 73 32.03 -3.04 -29.08
N MET A 74 31.71 -2.21 -28.08
CA MET A 74 32.67 -1.81 -27.02
C MET A 74 32.40 -2.57 -25.71
N LEU A 75 32.47 -3.91 -25.78
CA LEU A 75 32.86 -4.72 -24.63
C LEU A 75 34.39 -4.69 -24.53
N ALA A 76 34.92 -3.52 -24.18
CA ALA A 76 36.33 -3.28 -23.96
C ALA A 76 36.47 -2.37 -22.73
N SER A 77 36.25 -2.97 -21.55
CA SER A 77 36.59 -2.36 -20.27
C SER A 77 38.11 -2.32 -20.11
N SER A 78 38.79 -1.50 -20.91
CA SER A 78 40.18 -1.13 -20.72
C SER A 78 40.31 -0.46 -19.36
N GLY A 79 41.06 -1.10 -18.45
CA GLY A 79 40.98 -0.79 -17.04
C GLY A 79 41.26 0.67 -16.72
N LEU A 80 40.43 1.26 -15.87
CA LEU A 80 40.81 2.41 -15.06
C LEU A 80 41.86 1.95 -14.03
N THR A 81 43.08 1.69 -14.52
CA THR A 81 44.27 1.66 -13.68
C THR A 81 44.44 3.07 -13.15
N ARG A 82 43.84 3.33 -11.97
CA ARG A 82 44.05 4.54 -11.19
C ARG A 82 45.56 4.71 -11.02
N SER A 83 46.17 5.58 -11.83
CA SER A 83 47.59 5.87 -11.76
C SER A 83 47.88 6.48 -10.40
N PHE A 84 48.35 5.64 -9.48
CA PHE A 84 48.96 6.10 -8.25
C PHE A 84 50.19 6.88 -8.68
N HIS A 85 50.08 8.21 -8.70
CA HIS A 85 51.22 9.10 -8.84
C HIS A 85 52.12 8.90 -7.61
N ALA A 86 53.04 7.95 -7.71
CA ALA A 86 54.25 7.96 -6.91
C ALA A 86 54.97 9.25 -7.29
N THR A 87 54.91 10.25 -6.40
CA THR A 87 55.81 11.39 -6.46
C THR A 87 57.23 10.85 -6.62
N PRO A 88 58.00 11.28 -7.64
CA PRO A 88 59.35 10.77 -7.82
C PRO A 88 60.12 10.98 -6.51
N SER A 89 60.88 9.96 -6.09
CA SER A 89 61.71 10.04 -4.89
C SER A 89 62.77 11.12 -5.12
N ARG A 90 62.42 12.35 -4.76
CA ARG A 90 63.34 13.48 -4.78
C ARG A 90 64.32 13.21 -3.65
N GLN A 91 65.49 12.68 -3.99
CA GLN A 91 66.58 12.52 -3.04
C GLN A 91 66.78 13.88 -2.37
N ARG A 92 66.48 13.92 -1.08
CA ARG A 92 66.75 15.05 -0.23
C ARG A 92 68.16 14.84 0.27
N ASP A 93 69.05 15.76 -0.08
CA ASP A 93 70.42 15.74 0.41
C ASP A 93 70.39 15.99 1.93
N HIS A 94 70.34 14.90 2.69
CA HIS A 94 70.42 14.90 4.14
C HIS A 94 71.87 15.20 4.52
N HIS A 95 72.19 16.50 4.58
CA HIS A 95 73.49 17.01 4.97
C HIS A 95 73.74 16.74 6.45
N PHE A 96 74.32 15.56 6.75
CA PHE A 96 74.72 15.18 8.10
C PHE A 96 76.20 15.53 8.31
N ASP A 97 76.48 16.37 9.29
CA ASP A 97 77.84 16.85 9.60
C ASP A 97 78.63 15.78 10.37
N THR A 98 79.26 14.91 9.58
CA THR A 98 79.98 13.72 10.07
C THR A 98 81.17 14.09 10.96
N LEU A 99 81.89 15.17 10.60
CA LEU A 99 83.10 15.61 11.28
C LEU A 99 82.79 16.25 12.63
N LYS A 100 81.77 17.11 12.69
CA LYS A 100 81.33 17.74 13.95
C LYS A 100 80.73 16.73 14.92
N PHE A 101 80.08 15.67 14.43
CA PHE A 101 79.62 14.56 15.26
C PHE A 101 80.81 13.80 15.90
N VAL A 102 81.79 13.40 15.10
CA VAL A 102 83.01 12.72 15.59
C VAL A 102 83.79 13.62 16.55
N GLN A 103 83.98 14.90 16.23
CA GLN A 103 84.68 15.86 17.09
C GLN A 103 83.97 16.03 18.43
N ARG A 104 82.64 16.08 18.45
CA ARG A 104 81.85 16.16 19.69
C ARG A 104 82.01 14.89 20.54
N MET A 105 82.00 13.70 19.96
CA MET A 105 82.20 12.48 20.76
C MET A 105 83.63 12.38 21.29
N LYS A 106 84.65 12.83 20.54
CA LYS A 106 86.03 12.94 21.05
C LYS A 106 86.13 13.89 22.25
N SER A 107 85.41 15.03 22.25
CA SER A 107 85.40 15.94 23.41
C SER A 107 84.69 15.37 24.64
N GLU A 108 83.77 14.42 24.46
CA GLU A 108 83.10 13.68 25.56
C GLU A 108 83.91 12.45 26.02
N GLY A 109 85.17 12.31 25.60
CA GLY A 109 86.09 11.26 26.06
C GLY A 109 86.06 9.94 25.27
N PHE A 110 85.32 9.85 24.15
CA PHE A 110 85.32 8.66 23.30
C PHE A 110 86.60 8.56 22.45
N THR A 111 87.08 7.33 22.24
CA THR A 111 88.20 7.10 21.32
C THR A 111 87.80 7.36 19.87
N GLU A 112 88.74 7.78 19.03
CA GLU A 112 88.51 8.09 17.61
C GLU A 112 87.86 6.93 16.84
N VAL A 113 88.35 5.71 17.05
CA VAL A 113 87.84 4.51 16.38
C VAL A 113 86.39 4.20 16.79
N GLN A 114 86.06 4.36 18.08
CA GLN A 114 84.67 4.23 18.56
C GLN A 114 83.78 5.33 17.96
N ALA A 115 84.27 6.56 17.91
CA ALA A 115 83.51 7.70 17.40
C ALA A 115 83.18 7.55 15.90
N GLU A 116 84.15 7.10 15.09
CA GLU A 116 83.91 6.76 13.69
C GLU A 116 82.97 5.56 13.51
N ALA A 117 83.04 4.55 14.37
CA ALA A 117 82.18 3.37 14.28
C ALA A 117 80.70 3.72 14.50
N THR A 118 80.38 4.47 15.57
CA THR A 118 79.02 4.95 15.83
C THR A 118 78.55 5.91 14.74
N MET A 119 79.44 6.77 14.24
CA MET A 119 79.17 7.66 13.11
C MET A 119 78.78 6.88 11.85
N LYS A 120 79.49 5.78 11.52
CA LYS A 120 79.18 4.91 10.37
C LYS A 120 77.81 4.22 10.51
N VAL A 121 77.43 3.81 11.73
CA VAL A 121 76.08 3.24 12.00
C VAL A 121 74.97 4.29 11.86
N LEU A 122 75.20 5.53 12.31
CA LEU A 122 74.23 6.63 12.16
C LEU A 122 74.13 7.17 10.73
N ASN A 123 75.22 7.07 9.96
CA ASN A 123 75.25 7.41 8.53
C ASN A 123 74.60 6.33 7.64
N ASP A 124 74.26 5.17 8.20
CA ASP A 124 73.54 4.15 7.44
C ASP A 124 72.16 4.70 7.01
N GLN A 125 72.01 4.83 5.70
CA GLN A 125 70.85 5.41 5.06
C GLN A 125 69.56 4.62 5.37
N SER A 126 69.68 3.35 5.76
CA SER A 126 68.55 2.49 6.15
C SER A 126 67.68 3.12 7.25
N SER A 127 68.32 3.73 8.27
CA SER A 127 67.63 4.30 9.45
C SER A 127 66.84 5.56 9.07
N ILE A 128 67.47 6.47 8.32
CA ILE A 128 66.87 7.73 7.86
C ILE A 128 65.74 7.45 6.86
N GLN A 129 65.91 6.47 5.96
CA GLN A 129 64.88 6.05 5.01
C GLN A 129 63.66 5.44 5.72
N ASN A 130 63.87 4.62 6.77
CA ASN A 130 62.76 4.00 7.50
C ASN A 130 61.92 5.04 8.25
N LEU A 131 62.55 6.02 8.91
CA LEU A 131 61.84 7.16 9.50
C LEU A 131 61.07 7.95 8.44
N THR A 132 61.75 8.36 7.36
CA THR A 132 61.17 9.18 6.29
C THR A 132 59.99 8.49 5.59
N ARG A 133 60.01 7.15 5.47
CA ARG A 133 58.91 6.35 4.90
C ARG A 133 57.58 6.49 5.65
N THR A 134 57.62 6.81 6.94
CA THR A 134 56.40 7.02 7.76
C THR A 134 55.97 8.49 7.85
N MET A 135 56.82 9.42 7.38
CA MET A 135 56.55 10.85 7.43
C MET A 135 55.90 11.34 6.12
N VAL A 136 54.88 12.19 6.25
CA VAL A 136 54.19 12.79 5.10
C VAL A 136 54.67 14.23 4.90
N LEU A 137 54.88 14.63 3.64
CA LEU A 137 55.22 16.00 3.28
C LEU A 137 54.05 16.94 3.63
N ARG A 138 54.34 18.10 4.24
CA ARG A 138 53.31 19.11 4.58
C ARG A 138 52.50 19.54 3.36
N GLU A 139 53.12 19.63 2.19
CA GLU A 139 52.45 19.93 0.93
C GLU A 139 51.42 18.86 0.55
N ASP A 140 51.78 17.57 0.66
CA ASP A 140 50.89 16.48 0.25
C ASP A 140 49.80 16.22 1.29
N ALA A 141 50.09 16.40 2.58
CA ALA A 141 49.08 16.43 3.64
C ALA A 141 48.08 17.59 3.42
N ALA A 142 48.55 18.78 3.02
CA ALA A 142 47.69 19.91 2.71
C ALA A 142 46.83 19.66 1.45
N LYS A 143 47.42 19.10 0.38
CA LYS A 143 46.69 18.69 -0.84
C LYS A 143 45.61 17.65 -0.52
N ALA A 144 45.94 16.59 0.22
CA ALA A 144 44.99 15.56 0.62
C ALA A 144 43.84 16.11 1.49
N THR A 145 44.16 17.04 2.41
CA THR A 145 43.15 17.73 3.22
C THR A 145 42.26 18.63 2.36
N TYR A 146 42.82 19.29 1.35
CA TYR A 146 42.06 20.13 0.42
C TYR A 146 41.12 19.31 -0.45
N THR A 147 41.58 18.20 -1.05
CA THR A 147 40.72 17.31 -1.84
C THR A 147 39.58 16.76 -0.98
N GLN A 148 39.87 16.26 0.22
CA GLN A 148 38.83 15.81 1.16
C GLN A 148 37.78 16.89 1.44
N LYS A 149 38.19 18.15 1.68
CA LYS A 149 37.24 19.26 1.91
C LYS A 149 36.35 19.55 0.69
N VAL A 150 36.91 19.50 -0.52
CA VAL A 150 36.13 19.65 -1.76
C VAL A 150 35.17 18.48 -1.96
N ASP A 151 35.63 17.25 -1.72
CA ASP A 151 34.80 16.04 -1.82
C ASP A 151 33.64 16.07 -0.81
N PHE A 152 33.88 16.47 0.44
CA PHE A 152 32.82 16.65 1.45
C PHE A 152 31.83 17.77 1.06
N ALA A 153 32.30 18.88 0.49
CA ALA A 153 31.42 19.94 0.01
C ALA A 153 30.54 19.46 -1.15
N LYS A 154 31.11 18.69 -2.09
CA LYS A 154 30.38 18.09 -3.21
C LYS A 154 29.35 17.06 -2.72
N LEU A 155 29.75 16.10 -1.90
CA LEU A 155 28.86 15.09 -1.32
C LEU A 155 27.69 15.72 -0.55
N ARG A 156 27.96 16.81 0.20
CA ARG A 156 26.91 17.56 0.90
C ARG A 156 25.93 18.22 -0.07
N SER A 157 26.42 18.79 -1.17
CA SER A 157 25.56 19.39 -2.20
C SER A 157 24.72 18.35 -2.91
N GLU A 158 25.31 17.21 -3.27
CA GLU A 158 24.61 16.08 -3.90
C GLU A 158 23.55 15.51 -2.96
N LEU A 159 23.89 15.25 -1.70
CA LEU A 159 22.95 14.77 -0.66
C LEU A 159 21.77 15.72 -0.48
N LEU A 160 22.00 17.03 -0.32
CA LEU A 160 20.93 18.02 -0.16
C LEU A 160 20.02 18.09 -1.41
N SER A 161 20.60 17.96 -2.61
CA SER A 161 19.83 17.96 -3.85
C SER A 161 18.99 16.68 -4.02
N ALA A 162 19.54 15.53 -3.64
CA ALA A 162 18.86 14.23 -3.67
C ALA A 162 17.73 14.19 -2.65
N ASP A 163 18.00 14.52 -1.38
CA ASP A 163 17.01 14.58 -0.29
C ASP A 163 15.84 15.53 -0.64
N SER A 164 16.13 16.74 -1.13
CA SER A 164 15.08 17.67 -1.58
C SER A 164 14.25 17.10 -2.74
N THR A 165 14.87 16.37 -3.67
CA THR A 165 14.18 15.80 -4.84
C THR A 165 13.32 14.60 -4.43
N GLU A 166 13.86 13.69 -3.63
CA GLU A 166 13.17 12.51 -3.11
C GLU A 166 12.01 12.90 -2.20
N SER A 167 12.22 13.85 -1.28
CA SER A 167 11.18 14.41 -0.41
C SER A 167 10.05 15.06 -1.22
N SER A 168 10.37 15.86 -2.25
CA SER A 168 9.35 16.44 -3.13
C SER A 168 8.56 15.40 -3.92
N THR A 169 9.23 14.36 -4.42
CA THR A 169 8.61 13.26 -5.19
C THR A 169 7.71 12.40 -4.31
N THR A 170 8.18 12.08 -3.10
CA THR A 170 7.43 11.33 -2.08
C THR A 170 6.21 12.11 -1.61
N ARG A 171 6.34 13.42 -1.39
CA ARG A 171 5.19 14.28 -1.07
C ARG A 171 4.17 14.33 -2.20
N ALA A 172 4.62 14.50 -3.44
CA ALA A 172 3.72 14.52 -4.61
C ALA A 172 3.00 13.18 -4.82
N SER A 173 3.66 12.05 -4.56
CA SER A 173 3.03 10.72 -4.63
C SER A 173 2.03 10.51 -3.50
N HIS A 174 2.33 10.93 -2.27
CA HIS A 174 1.38 10.92 -1.15
C HIS A 174 0.14 11.79 -1.41
N GLU A 175 0.31 13.01 -1.92
CA GLU A 175 -0.80 13.91 -2.26
C GLU A 175 -1.65 13.31 -3.40
N LYS A 176 -1.04 12.68 -4.41
CA LYS A 176 -1.75 11.94 -5.45
C LYS A 176 -2.54 10.76 -4.90
N LEU A 177 -1.93 9.91 -4.08
CA LEU A 177 -2.59 8.75 -3.46
C LEU A 177 -3.75 9.17 -2.56
N GLY A 178 -3.60 10.24 -1.77
CA GLY A 178 -4.68 10.81 -0.96
C GLY A 178 -5.87 11.26 -1.81
N ASN A 179 -5.60 11.94 -2.93
CA ASN A 179 -6.63 12.34 -3.89
C ASN A 179 -7.33 11.14 -4.55
N ASP A 180 -6.59 10.09 -4.90
CA ASP A 180 -7.17 8.90 -5.53
C ASP A 180 -7.97 8.05 -4.53
N ILE A 181 -7.55 7.97 -3.26
CA ILE A 181 -8.35 7.40 -2.15
C ILE A 181 -9.66 8.18 -1.96
N ALA A 182 -9.61 9.51 -1.95
CA ALA A 182 -10.81 10.35 -1.81
C ALA A 182 -11.80 10.13 -2.97
N LYS A 183 -11.32 10.09 -4.22
CA LYS A 183 -12.13 9.79 -5.41
C LYS A 183 -12.77 8.40 -5.33
N LEU A 184 -11.98 7.37 -4.97
CA LEU A 184 -12.47 6.00 -4.90
C LEU A 184 -13.51 5.85 -3.77
N SER A 185 -13.29 6.51 -2.63
CA SER A 185 -14.23 6.55 -1.50
C SER A 185 -15.55 7.28 -1.83
N SER A 186 -15.53 8.28 -2.72
CA SER A 186 -16.75 8.89 -3.24
C SER A 186 -17.48 7.92 -4.16
N ARG A 187 -16.81 7.39 -5.19
CA ARG A 187 -17.39 6.45 -6.17
C ARG A 187 -18.02 5.23 -5.50
N LEU A 188 -17.33 4.64 -4.52
CA LEU A 188 -17.83 3.50 -3.75
C LEU A 188 -19.11 3.86 -2.98
N ARG A 189 -19.20 5.07 -2.39
CA ARG A 189 -20.42 5.55 -1.74
C ARG A 189 -21.56 5.77 -2.74
N ASP A 190 -21.26 6.32 -3.91
CA ASP A 190 -22.25 6.54 -4.98
C ASP A 190 -22.78 5.20 -5.55
N GLU A 191 -21.90 4.21 -5.70
CA GLU A 191 -22.25 2.83 -6.13
C GLU A 191 -23.03 2.06 -5.06
N ILE A 192 -22.64 2.16 -3.78
CA ILE A 192 -23.42 1.60 -2.66
C ILE A 192 -24.81 2.26 -2.58
N GLY A 193 -24.90 3.59 -2.72
CA GLY A 193 -26.18 4.29 -2.75
C GLY A 193 -27.07 3.86 -3.92
N ARG A 194 -26.49 3.73 -5.12
CA ARG A 194 -27.20 3.28 -6.33
C ARG A 194 -27.68 1.84 -6.22
N THR A 195 -26.81 0.92 -5.77
CA THR A 195 -27.17 -0.50 -5.58
C THR A 195 -28.21 -0.67 -4.47
N GLN A 196 -28.08 0.05 -3.35
CA GLN A 196 -29.09 0.05 -2.28
C GLN A 196 -30.44 0.59 -2.77
N ALA A 197 -30.46 1.65 -3.58
CA ALA A 197 -31.68 2.16 -4.19
C ALA A 197 -32.31 1.14 -5.16
N SER A 198 -31.49 0.48 -5.99
CA SER A 198 -31.92 -0.57 -6.91
C SER A 198 -32.55 -1.76 -6.18
N VAL A 199 -31.89 -2.29 -5.13
CA VAL A 199 -32.42 -3.40 -4.32
C VAL A 199 -33.70 -3.00 -3.58
N ARG A 200 -33.80 -1.76 -3.07
CA ARG A 200 -35.04 -1.25 -2.48
C ARG A 200 -36.18 -1.17 -3.49
N LEU A 201 -35.90 -0.75 -4.72
CA LEU A 201 -36.91 -0.71 -5.78
C LEU A 201 -37.36 -2.12 -6.15
N ASP A 202 -36.42 -3.03 -6.39
CA ASP A 202 -36.65 -4.44 -6.72
C ASP A 202 -37.54 -5.14 -5.68
N LEU A 203 -37.18 -5.04 -4.39
CA LEU A 203 -37.99 -5.58 -3.29
C LEU A 203 -39.38 -4.95 -3.19
N ASN A 204 -39.54 -3.66 -3.53
CA ASN A 204 -40.85 -3.00 -3.52
C ASN A 204 -41.73 -3.45 -4.70
N LEU A 205 -41.14 -3.62 -5.90
CA LEU A 205 -41.83 -4.15 -7.08
C LEU A 205 -42.24 -5.60 -6.86
N GLU A 206 -41.33 -6.44 -6.34
CA GLU A 206 -41.61 -7.84 -6.03
C GLU A 206 -42.67 -7.99 -4.94
N LYS A 207 -42.65 -7.14 -3.90
CA LYS A 207 -43.73 -7.07 -2.90
C LYS A 207 -45.06 -6.63 -3.50
N GLY A 208 -45.04 -5.76 -4.51
CA GLY A 208 -46.22 -5.41 -5.31
C GLY A 208 -46.75 -6.62 -6.07
N ARG A 209 -45.89 -7.30 -6.83
CA ARG A 209 -46.22 -8.51 -7.61
C ARG A 209 -46.79 -9.62 -6.74
N ILE A 210 -46.16 -9.95 -5.61
CA ILE A 210 -46.65 -10.95 -4.66
C ILE A 210 -48.05 -10.58 -4.13
N ARG A 211 -48.31 -9.28 -3.90
CA ARG A 211 -49.63 -8.81 -3.46
C ARG A 211 -50.69 -8.94 -4.56
N GLU A 212 -50.35 -8.59 -5.80
CA GLU A 212 -51.23 -8.74 -6.96
C GLU A 212 -51.55 -10.21 -7.24
N GLU A 213 -50.55 -11.09 -7.17
CA GLU A 213 -50.73 -12.54 -7.30
C GLU A 213 -51.60 -13.12 -6.18
N ALA A 214 -51.39 -12.69 -4.92
CA ALA A 214 -52.22 -13.11 -3.79
C ALA A 214 -53.69 -12.67 -3.95
N VAL A 215 -53.96 -11.42 -4.37
CA VAL A 215 -55.33 -10.95 -4.66
C VAL A 215 -55.93 -11.71 -5.85
N GLY A 216 -55.14 -12.01 -6.89
CA GLY A 216 -55.57 -12.83 -8.02
C GLY A 216 -55.91 -14.27 -7.63
N GLN A 217 -55.22 -14.85 -6.64
CA GLN A 217 -55.58 -16.14 -6.05
C GLN A 217 -56.84 -16.05 -5.19
N GLU A 218 -56.98 -15.00 -4.36
CA GLU A 218 -58.18 -14.77 -3.54
C GLU A 218 -59.45 -14.64 -4.38
N LEU A 219 -59.39 -13.95 -5.51
CA LEU A 219 -60.50 -13.85 -6.47
C LEU A 219 -60.86 -15.21 -7.07
N LYS A 220 -59.87 -15.99 -7.52
CA LYS A 220 -60.10 -17.35 -8.04
C LYS A 220 -60.74 -18.27 -7.01
N ILE A 221 -60.32 -18.17 -5.74
CA ILE A 221 -60.92 -18.93 -4.64
C ILE A 221 -62.40 -18.57 -4.49
N LYS A 222 -62.75 -17.27 -4.46
CA LYS A 222 -64.15 -16.81 -4.38
C LYS A 222 -64.99 -17.21 -5.60
N GLU A 223 -64.41 -17.21 -6.80
CA GLU A 223 -65.07 -17.74 -8.00
C GLU A 223 -65.34 -19.25 -7.91
N THR A 224 -64.43 -20.03 -7.30
CA THR A 224 -64.67 -21.46 -7.06
C THR A 224 -65.65 -21.72 -5.92
N GLU A 225 -65.62 -20.91 -4.86
CA GLU A 225 -66.53 -20.98 -3.71
C GLU A 225 -67.97 -20.73 -4.17
N THR A 226 -68.22 -19.64 -4.91
CA THR A 226 -69.55 -19.35 -5.49
C THR A 226 -70.03 -20.39 -6.49
N LYS A 227 -69.14 -21.03 -7.27
CA LYS A 227 -69.51 -22.18 -8.12
C LYS A 227 -69.93 -23.39 -7.29
N ILE A 228 -69.20 -23.69 -6.21
CA ILE A 228 -69.55 -24.79 -5.29
C ILE A 228 -70.91 -24.52 -4.63
N GLU A 229 -71.19 -23.28 -4.19
CA GLU A 229 -72.50 -22.90 -3.66
C GLU A 229 -73.64 -23.11 -4.68
N GLN A 230 -73.41 -22.75 -5.95
CA GLN A 230 -74.37 -22.98 -7.04
C GLN A 230 -74.60 -24.47 -7.31
N GLU A 231 -73.53 -25.29 -7.35
CA GLU A 231 -73.64 -26.74 -7.50
C GLU A 231 -74.36 -27.39 -6.33
N VAL A 232 -74.10 -26.95 -5.09
CA VAL A 232 -74.79 -27.42 -3.88
C VAL A 232 -76.28 -27.05 -3.91
N ALA A 233 -76.63 -25.83 -4.34
CA ALA A 233 -78.02 -25.43 -4.52
C ALA A 233 -78.74 -26.28 -5.58
N ALA A 234 -78.11 -26.53 -6.74
CA ALA A 234 -78.65 -27.37 -7.79
C ALA A 234 -78.77 -28.85 -7.38
N LEU A 235 -77.83 -29.38 -6.59
CA LEU A 235 -77.92 -30.72 -6.00
C LEU A 235 -79.06 -30.82 -4.98
N ARG A 236 -79.29 -29.76 -4.19
CA ARG A 236 -80.41 -29.68 -3.26
C ARG A 236 -81.76 -29.66 -3.98
N GLU A 237 -81.90 -28.87 -5.04
CA GLU A 237 -83.11 -28.84 -5.87
C GLU A 237 -83.40 -30.24 -6.46
N LYS A 238 -82.39 -30.90 -7.04
CA LYS A 238 -82.52 -32.29 -7.54
C LYS A 238 -82.91 -33.27 -6.44
N LEU A 239 -82.35 -33.13 -5.23
CA LEU A 239 -82.72 -33.96 -4.09
C LEU A 239 -84.19 -33.76 -3.68
N GLU A 240 -84.66 -32.50 -3.66
CA GLU A 240 -86.06 -32.17 -3.35
C GLU A 240 -87.00 -32.69 -4.46
N GLN A 241 -86.63 -32.57 -5.74
CA GLN A 241 -87.36 -33.18 -6.87
C GLN A 241 -87.45 -34.71 -6.74
N VAL A 242 -86.36 -35.40 -6.41
CA VAL A 242 -86.34 -36.87 -6.21
C VAL A 242 -87.21 -37.27 -5.00
N LYS A 243 -87.24 -36.48 -3.92
CA LYS A 243 -88.17 -36.68 -2.80
C LYS A 243 -89.63 -36.55 -3.23
N PHE A 244 -89.99 -35.53 -4.01
CA PHE A 244 -91.36 -35.40 -4.53
C PHE A 244 -91.73 -36.54 -5.48
N GLN A 245 -90.82 -36.95 -6.37
CA GLN A 245 -91.05 -38.07 -7.29
C GLN A 245 -91.26 -39.39 -6.53
N THR A 246 -90.45 -39.69 -5.52
CA THR A 246 -90.60 -40.90 -4.69
C THR A 246 -91.89 -40.88 -3.87
N LEU A 247 -92.30 -39.73 -3.31
CA LEU A 247 -93.59 -39.57 -2.66
C LEU A 247 -94.77 -39.78 -3.63
N GLN A 248 -94.66 -39.32 -4.88
CA GLN A 248 -95.68 -39.52 -5.91
C GLN A 248 -95.80 -41.00 -6.32
N TRP A 249 -94.68 -41.71 -6.48
CA TRP A 249 -94.69 -43.17 -6.71
C TRP A 249 -95.29 -43.92 -5.51
N LEU A 250 -94.94 -43.54 -4.28
CA LEU A 250 -95.50 -44.13 -3.07
C LEU A 250 -97.04 -43.97 -3.03
N MET A 251 -97.55 -42.76 -3.29
CA MET A 251 -98.99 -42.51 -3.40
C MET A 251 -99.65 -43.34 -4.51
N GLY A 252 -99.00 -43.47 -5.67
CA GLY A 252 -99.47 -44.31 -6.77
C GLY A 252 -99.58 -45.79 -6.39
N VAL A 253 -98.55 -46.34 -5.74
CA VAL A 253 -98.53 -47.74 -5.27
C VAL A 253 -99.57 -47.98 -4.17
N CYS A 254 -99.67 -47.09 -3.18
CA CYS A 254 -100.69 -47.20 -2.12
C CYS A 254 -102.12 -47.12 -2.69
N THR A 255 -102.37 -46.20 -3.64
CA THR A 255 -103.68 -46.07 -4.29
C THR A 255 -104.00 -47.28 -5.17
N GLY A 256 -103.01 -47.80 -5.91
CA GLY A 256 -103.17 -49.03 -6.70
C GLY A 256 -103.45 -50.25 -5.84
N PHE A 257 -102.76 -50.41 -4.72
CA PHE A 257 -103.01 -51.49 -3.76
C PHE A 257 -104.40 -51.38 -3.12
N ALA A 258 -104.82 -50.18 -2.73
CA ALA A 258 -106.17 -49.94 -2.21
C ALA A 258 -107.26 -50.26 -3.27
N ALA A 259 -107.03 -49.89 -4.54
CA ALA A 259 -107.93 -50.21 -5.64
C ALA A 259 -108.02 -51.73 -5.90
N LEU A 260 -106.90 -52.46 -5.81
CA LEU A 260 -106.88 -53.92 -5.92
C LEU A 260 -107.60 -54.60 -4.74
N LEU A 261 -107.41 -54.11 -3.50
CA LEU A 261 -108.16 -54.61 -2.34
C LEU A 261 -109.67 -54.40 -2.48
N LEU A 262 -110.10 -53.21 -2.93
CA LEU A 262 -111.52 -52.92 -3.18
C LEU A 262 -112.08 -53.76 -4.34
N GLY A 263 -111.28 -54.00 -5.39
CA GLY A 263 -111.64 -54.88 -6.50
C GLY A 263 -111.78 -56.34 -6.08
N ALA A 264 -110.87 -56.84 -5.25
CA ALA A 264 -110.92 -58.20 -4.70
C ALA A 264 -112.10 -58.37 -3.72
N TRP A 265 -112.34 -57.38 -2.85
CA TRP A 265 -113.51 -57.36 -1.96
C TRP A 265 -114.82 -57.43 -2.75
N ARG A 266 -114.91 -56.69 -3.87
CA ARG A 266 -116.05 -56.70 -4.79
C ARG A 266 -116.22 -58.00 -5.58
N LEU A 267 -115.17 -58.83 -5.70
CA LEU A 267 -115.24 -60.15 -6.33
C LEU A 267 -115.54 -61.28 -5.33
N LEU A 268 -115.42 -61.02 -4.03
CA LEU A 268 -115.65 -61.98 -2.95
C LEU A 268 -117.07 -61.87 -2.34
N MET A 269 -117.74 -60.73 -2.55
CA MET A 269 -119.13 -60.42 -2.18
C MET A 269 -120.08 -60.66 -3.35
#